data_AF-A0A6L2PI74-F1
#
_entry.id   AF-A0A6L2PI74-F1
#
_cell.length_a   1.000
_cell.length_b   1.000
_cell.length_c   1.000
_cell.angle_alpha   90.00
_cell.angle_beta   90.00
_cell.angle_gamma   90.00
#
_symmetry.space_group_name_H-M   'P 1'
#
loop_
_entity.id
_entity.type
_entity.pdbx_description
1 polymer ?
#
loop_
_entity_poly.entity_id
_entity_poly.type
_entity_poly.pdbx_seq_one_letter_code
_entity_poly.pdbx_strand_id
1 'polypeptide(L)'
;FPGVCFASTRCATVEPGQTWELSPFCGRSTCVKPEGEETGHLLELVEDCGPLPKPNPKCKLSEKTNKTASFPDCCPIFECEDGVALEYPEIPTVAPPSEEKKDAKA
;
A
#
# COMPACT_ATOMS: atom_id res chain seq x y z
N PHE A 1 5.98 3.37 -20.94
CA PHE A 1 5.49 4.73 -21.21
C PHE A 1 6.52 5.71 -20.67
N PRO A 2 7.26 6.45 -21.51
CA PRO A 2 8.29 7.35 -21.03
C PRO A 2 7.69 8.50 -20.22
N GLY A 3 8.23 8.77 -19.02
CA GLY A 3 7.87 9.94 -18.20
C GLY A 3 6.50 9.90 -17.51
N VAL A 4 5.74 8.81 -17.63
CA VAL A 4 4.43 8.63 -16.98
C VAL A 4 4.27 7.20 -16.45
N CYS A 5 3.47 7.03 -15.40
CA CYS A 5 3.05 5.71 -14.93
C CYS A 5 1.86 5.20 -15.74
N PHE A 6 1.72 3.88 -15.88
CA PHE A 6 0.55 3.25 -16.50
C PHE A 6 -0.36 2.66 -15.42
N ALA A 7 -1.55 3.23 -15.26
CA ALA A 7 -2.56 2.79 -14.32
C ALA A 7 -3.42 1.69 -14.94
N SER A 8 -3.09 0.43 -14.62
CA SER A 8 -3.77 -0.75 -15.20
C SER A 8 -5.28 -0.79 -14.90
N THR A 9 -5.69 -0.41 -13.69
CA THR A 9 -7.09 -0.37 -13.25
C THR A 9 -7.94 0.66 -14.01
N ARG A 10 -7.31 1.65 -14.64
CA ARG A 10 -7.97 2.71 -15.42
C ARG A 10 -7.70 2.62 -16.93
N CYS A 11 -6.80 1.74 -17.36
CA CYS A 11 -6.29 1.69 -18.72
C CYS A 11 -5.82 3.09 -19.22
N ALA A 12 -5.08 3.81 -18.37
CA ALA A 12 -4.68 5.20 -18.60
C ALA A 12 -3.24 5.46 -18.14
N THR A 13 -2.67 6.59 -18.57
CA THR A 13 -1.37 7.07 -18.07
C THR A 13 -1.56 8.19 -17.05
N VAL A 14 -0.66 8.27 -16.08
CA VAL A 14 -0.73 9.19 -14.94
C VAL A 14 0.62 9.88 -14.77
N GLU A 15 0.59 11.20 -14.56
CA GLU A 15 1.81 12.00 -14.41
C GLU A 15 2.47 11.79 -13.03
N PRO A 16 3.80 11.99 -12.93
CA PRO A 16 4.49 11.96 -11.63
C PRO A 16 3.84 12.92 -10.62
N GLY A 17 3.61 12.44 -9.40
CA GLY A 17 2.96 13.16 -8.31
C GLY A 17 1.44 13.01 -8.27
N GLN A 18 0.81 12.43 -9.29
CA GLN A 18 -0.64 12.19 -9.29
C GLN A 18 -0.99 10.83 -8.69
N THR A 19 -2.17 10.80 -8.07
CA THR A 19 -2.75 9.64 -7.38
C THR A 19 -4.02 9.16 -8.09
N TRP A 20 -4.28 7.86 -8.04
CA TRP A 20 -5.51 7.26 -8.54
C TRP A 20 -6.04 6.16 -7.63
N GLU A 21 -7.37 6.06 -7.56
CA GLU A 21 -8.07 4.93 -6.93
C GLU A 21 -7.83 3.63 -7.71
N LEU A 22 -7.65 2.53 -6.98
CA LEU A 22 -7.48 1.18 -7.50
C LEU A 22 -8.79 0.40 -7.63
N SER A 23 -9.94 1.06 -7.51
CA SER A 23 -11.26 0.41 -7.63
C SER A 23 -11.31 -0.52 -8.85
N PRO A 24 -11.78 -1.77 -8.68
CA PRO A 24 -12.57 -2.29 -7.55
C PRO A 24 -11.77 -2.73 -6.31
N PHE A 25 -10.44 -2.60 -6.30
CA PHE A 25 -9.63 -2.86 -5.11
C PHE A 25 -9.67 -1.67 -4.14
N CYS A 26 -9.63 -1.94 -2.84
CA CYS A 26 -9.57 -0.90 -1.82
C CYS A 26 -8.12 -0.45 -1.60
N GLY A 27 -7.71 0.52 -2.40
CA GLY A 27 -6.39 1.11 -2.35
C GLY A 27 -6.27 2.30 -3.28
N ARG A 28 -5.16 3.00 -3.16
CA ARG A 28 -4.75 4.06 -4.08
C ARG A 28 -3.33 3.84 -4.52
N SER A 29 -3.03 4.34 -5.71
CA SER A 29 -1.68 4.35 -6.26
C SER A 29 -1.23 5.77 -6.52
N THR A 30 0.07 6.03 -6.36
CA THR A 30 0.69 7.30 -6.69
C THR A 30 1.86 7.07 -7.63
N CYS A 31 1.96 7.88 -8.69
CA CYS A 31 3.11 7.81 -9.60
C CYS A 31 4.27 8.58 -8.97
N VAL A 32 5.34 7.90 -8.57
CA VAL A 32 6.46 8.50 -7.85
C VAL A 32 7.77 8.37 -8.62
N LYS A 33 8.64 9.36 -8.42
CA LYS A 33 10.06 9.27 -8.79
C LYS A 33 10.82 8.74 -7.57
N PRO A 34 11.56 7.62 -7.69
CA PRO A 34 12.39 7.14 -6.58
C PRO A 34 13.44 8.18 -6.20
N GLU A 35 13.73 8.29 -4.91
CA GLU A 35 14.76 9.20 -4.40
C GLU A 35 16.15 8.75 -4.88
N GLY A 36 16.93 9.69 -5.44
CA GLY A 36 18.27 9.39 -5.98
C GLY A 36 18.29 8.70 -7.34
N GLU A 37 17.15 8.60 -8.02
CA GLU A 37 17.05 7.97 -9.35
C GLU A 37 17.34 8.98 -10.48
N GLU A 38 18.47 8.80 -11.17
CA GLU A 38 18.90 9.65 -12.30
C GLU A 38 18.43 9.12 -13.67
N THR A 39 17.93 7.89 -13.73
CA THR A 39 17.61 7.14 -14.95
C THR A 39 16.25 7.54 -15.56
N GLY A 40 15.43 8.28 -14.82
CA GLY A 40 14.07 8.66 -15.20
C GLY A 40 13.03 7.55 -15.03
N HIS A 41 13.35 6.48 -14.31
CA HIS A 41 12.40 5.43 -13.96
C HIS A 41 11.33 5.95 -12.99
N LEU A 42 10.11 5.43 -13.12
CA LEU A 42 8.96 5.79 -12.28
C LEU A 42 8.42 4.53 -11.60
N LEU A 43 7.91 4.71 -10.39
CA LEU A 43 7.28 3.65 -9.62
C LEU A 43 5.82 3.99 -9.37
N GLU A 44 4.98 2.95 -9.36
CA GLU A 44 3.65 3.03 -8.80
C GLU A 44 3.74 2.69 -7.31
N LEU A 45 3.60 3.69 -6.45
CA LEU A 45 3.50 3.49 -5.01
C LEU A 45 2.06 3.12 -4.65
N VAL A 46 1.84 1.87 -4.25
CA VAL A 46 0.53 1.33 -3.88
C VAL A 46 0.34 1.44 -2.37
N GLU A 47 -0.78 2.02 -1.95
CA GLU A 47 -1.27 2.01 -0.57
C GLU A 47 -2.62 1.28 -0.55
N ASP A 48 -2.71 0.19 0.22
CA ASP A 48 -3.92 -0.58 0.43
C ASP A 48 -4.20 -0.79 1.92
N CYS A 49 -5.20 -1.61 2.25
CA CYS A 49 -5.59 -1.86 3.64
C CYS A 49 -4.60 -2.73 4.43
N GLY A 50 -3.52 -3.18 3.82
CA GLY A 50 -2.55 -4.08 4.43
C GLY A 50 -3.06 -5.52 4.61
N PRO A 51 -2.29 -6.35 5.32
CA PRO A 51 -2.64 -7.75 5.55
C PRO A 51 -3.92 -7.88 6.38
N LEU A 52 -4.75 -8.85 6.03
CA LEU A 52 -5.89 -9.22 6.87
C LEU A 52 -5.40 -9.91 8.16
N PRO A 53 -6.12 -9.71 9.28
CA PRO A 53 -5.81 -10.41 10.52
C PRO A 53 -6.02 -11.92 10.37
N LYS A 54 -5.33 -12.69 11.22
CA LYS A 54 -5.52 -14.13 11.35
C LYS A 54 -6.98 -14.43 11.72
N PRO A 55 -7.57 -15.52 11.20
CA PRO A 55 -8.94 -15.91 11.55
C PRO A 55 -9.11 -16.04 13.07
N ASN A 56 -10.05 -15.29 13.63
CA ASN A 56 -10.37 -15.31 15.05
C ASN A 56 -11.90 -15.38 15.22
N PRO A 57 -12.47 -16.44 15.82
CA PRO A 57 -13.92 -16.57 15.98
C PRO A 57 -14.53 -15.49 16.88
N LYS A 58 -13.73 -14.79 17.68
CA LYS A 58 -14.15 -13.70 18.58
C LYS A 58 -14.09 -12.31 17.94
N CYS A 59 -13.66 -12.23 16.69
CA CYS A 59 -13.62 -10.98 15.92
C CYS A 59 -14.38 -11.17 14.61
N LYS A 60 -15.32 -10.26 14.32
CA LYS A 60 -16.12 -10.30 13.09
C LYS A 60 -15.92 -9.03 12.29
N LEU A 61 -16.13 -9.13 10.97
CA LEU A 61 -16.21 -7.94 10.12
C LEU A 61 -17.40 -7.09 10.57
N SER A 62 -17.15 -5.82 10.89
CA SER A 62 -18.17 -4.87 11.31
C SER A 62 -19.09 -4.52 10.15
N GLU A 63 -20.38 -4.35 10.44
CA GLU A 63 -21.37 -3.81 9.50
C GLU A 63 -21.07 -2.36 9.08
N LYS A 64 -20.19 -1.67 9.82
CA LYS A 64 -19.70 -0.33 9.47
C LYS A 64 -18.73 -0.34 8.27
N THR A 65 -18.27 -1.52 7.86
CA THR A 65 -17.36 -1.64 6.71
C THR A 65 -18.10 -1.32 5.40
N ASN A 66 -17.74 -0.21 4.75
CA ASN A 66 -18.29 0.16 3.45
C ASN A 66 -17.31 -0.20 2.32
N LYS A 67 -17.38 -1.43 1.81
CA LYS A 67 -16.49 -1.94 0.75
C LYS A 67 -16.54 -1.16 -0.58
N THR A 68 -17.54 -0.29 -0.77
CA THR A 68 -17.73 0.51 -1.99
C THR A 68 -17.25 1.95 -1.85
N ALA A 69 -16.79 2.36 -0.65
CA ALA A 69 -16.21 3.67 -0.45
C ALA A 69 -14.85 3.81 -1.16
N SER A 70 -14.33 5.04 -1.20
CA SER A 70 -12.95 5.30 -1.64
C SER A 70 -11.96 4.90 -0.54
N PHE A 71 -10.72 4.61 -0.92
CA PHE A 71 -9.66 4.36 0.06
C PHE A 71 -9.37 5.64 0.87
N PRO A 72 -9.16 5.58 2.19
CA PRO A 72 -9.05 4.39 3.05
C PRO A 72 -10.37 3.88 3.65
N ASP A 73 -11.50 4.53 3.37
CA ASP A 73 -12.80 4.25 4.02
C ASP A 73 -13.41 2.90 3.59
N CYS A 74 -12.93 2.30 2.50
CA CYS A 74 -13.32 0.96 2.10
C CYS A 74 -12.60 -0.16 2.86
N CYS A 75 -11.65 0.16 3.74
CA CYS A 75 -10.89 -0.85 4.47
C CYS A 75 -11.74 -1.61 5.49
N PRO A 76 -11.46 -2.90 5.70
CA PRO A 76 -12.25 -3.73 6.62
C PRO A 76 -12.07 -3.27 8.06
N ILE A 77 -13.20 -3.02 8.73
CA ILE A 77 -13.24 -2.71 10.16
C ILE A 77 -13.69 -3.97 10.88
N PHE A 78 -12.93 -4.43 11.86
CA PHE A 78 -13.27 -5.61 12.67
C PHE A 78 -13.73 -5.19 14.06
N GLU A 79 -14.80 -5.81 14.55
CA GLU A 79 -15.29 -5.68 15.91
C GLU A 79 -15.03 -7.00 16.65
N CYS A 80 -14.32 -6.90 17.78
CA CYS A 80 -13.93 -8.03 18.62
C CYS A 80 -14.65 -7.97 19.97
N GLU A 81 -14.79 -9.14 20.62
CA GLU A 81 -15.21 -9.21 22.03
C GLU A 81 -14.23 -8.44 22.94
N ASP A 82 -14.72 -7.98 24.10
CA ASP A 82 -13.93 -7.20 25.04
C ASP A 82 -12.63 -7.92 25.45
N GLY A 83 -11.51 -7.22 25.31
CA GLY A 83 -10.17 -7.74 25.64
C GLY A 83 -9.54 -8.64 24.55
N VAL A 84 -10.21 -8.84 23.41
CA VAL A 84 -9.65 -9.59 22.28
C VAL A 84 -9.03 -8.63 21.26
N ALA A 85 -7.75 -8.81 20.99
CA ALA A 85 -7.03 -8.09 19.93
C ALA A 85 -6.92 -8.94 18.67
N LEU A 86 -6.87 -8.28 17.51
CA LEU A 86 -6.55 -8.92 16.23
C LEU A 86 -5.06 -9.24 16.17
N GLU A 87 -4.73 -10.46 15.79
CA GLU A 87 -3.36 -10.85 15.46
C GLU A 87 -3.17 -10.80 13.95
N TYR A 88 -2.11 -10.15 13.49
CA TYR A 88 -1.78 -10.09 12.07
C TYR A 88 -0.69 -11.11 11.72
N PRO A 89 -0.65 -11.62 10.48
CA PRO A 89 0.46 -12.44 10.03
C PRO A 89 1.76 -11.64 10.06
N GLU A 90 2.86 -12.30 10.44
CA GLU A 90 4.19 -11.70 10.32
C GLU A 90 4.52 -11.55 8.84
N ILE A 91 4.81 -10.31 8.41
CA ILE A 91 5.28 -10.05 7.06
C ILE A 91 6.80 -10.17 7.09
N PRO A 92 7.41 -10.99 6.21
CA PRO A 92 8.85 -10.99 6.03
C PRO A 92 9.29 -9.58 5.63
N THR A 93 10.01 -8.89 6.51
CA THR A 93 10.62 -7.61 6.20
C THR A 93 11.99 -7.88 5.62
N VAL A 94 12.29 -7.25 4.48
CA VAL A 94 13.68 -7.15 4.02
C VAL A 94 14.38 -6.22 5.01
N ALA A 95 15.54 -6.61 5.52
CA ALA A 95 16.31 -5.76 6.42
C ALA A 95 16.50 -4.37 5.77
N PRO A 96 16.32 -3.26 6.52
CA PRO A 96 16.61 -1.94 5.98
C PRO A 96 18.06 -1.92 5.47
N PRO A 97 18.35 -1.24 4.36
CA PRO A 97 19.71 -1.13 3.87
C PRO A 97 20.58 -0.57 5.00
N SER A 98 21.58 -1.35 5.43
CA SER A 98 22.51 -0.94 6.47
C SER A 98 23.27 0.31 5.99
N GLU A 99 23.21 1.38 6.78
CA GLU A 99 24.05 2.57 6.62
C GLU A 99 25.53 2.22 6.89
N GLU A 100 26.18 1.48 6.00
CA GLU A 100 27.63 1.28 6.05
C GLU A 100 28.22 1.25 4.63
N LYS A 101 28.66 2.44 4.19
CA LYS A 101 30.02 2.75 3.68
C LYS A 101 29.99 3.98 2.76
N LYS A 102 29.76 5.16 3.34
CA LYS A 102 30.53 6.35 2.96
C LYS A 102 31.81 6.28 3.78
N ASP A 103 32.87 5.71 3.21
CA ASP A 103 34.28 5.99 3.52
C ASP A 103 35.16 4.86 2.99
N ALA A 104 35.86 5.11 1.87
CA ALA A 104 37.23 4.66 1.53
C ALA A 104 37.51 4.73 0.00
N LYS A 105 37.89 5.93 -0.45
CA LYS A 105 39.15 6.24 -1.16
C LYS A 105 39.73 5.21 -2.16
N ALA A 106 39.88 5.63 -3.43
CA ALA A 106 41.16 5.79 -4.14
C ALA A 106 40.94 6.53 -5.47
#